data_AF-A0A2S7IEJ6-F1
#
_entry.id   AF-A0A2S7IEJ6-F1
#
_cell.length_a   1.000
_cell.length_b   1.000
_cell.length_c   1.000
_cell.angle_alpha   90.00
_cell.angle_beta   90.00
_cell.angle_gamma   90.00
#
_symmetry.space_group_name_H-M   'P 1'
#
loop_
_entity.id
_entity.type
_entity.pdbx_description
1 polymer ?
#
loop_
_entity_poly.entity_id
_entity_poly.type
_entity_poly.pdbx_seq_one_letter_code
_entity_poly.pdbx_strand_id
1 'polypeptide(L)'
;MTQYTPSESLVQLLIENGFREVTEQYFPHSHVRLELKGEPYHPAYFQRAFRFSTGTALLILNYLTIRMIYKSYVLVESRRLTEEEAQAIMAFCKLPAKQQGILSRKISNLTDLQSALQQHLTMPEPRLRPYLVR
;
A
#
# COMPACT_ATOMS: atom_id res chain seq x y z
N MET A 1 21.19 6.13 -2.88
CA MET A 1 19.74 6.01 -3.13
C MET A 1 19.21 4.91 -2.25
N THR A 2 18.24 5.22 -1.39
CA THR A 2 17.60 4.25 -0.50
C THR A 2 16.71 3.33 -1.33
N GLN A 3 16.84 2.01 -1.15
CA GLN A 3 15.97 1.03 -1.77
C GLN A 3 15.33 0.18 -0.69
N TYR A 4 14.05 -0.11 -0.85
CA TYR A 4 13.27 -0.93 0.07
C TYR A 4 13.02 -2.30 -0.53
N THR A 5 13.31 -3.35 0.23
CA THR A 5 12.93 -4.74 -0.05
C THR A 5 11.94 -5.20 1.03
N PRO A 6 11.38 -6.42 0.96
CA PRO A 6 10.59 -7.00 2.04
C PRO A 6 11.36 -7.24 3.35
N SER A 7 11.91 -6.20 3.98
CA SER A 7 12.76 -6.25 5.17
C SER A 7 12.04 -5.72 6.41
N GLU A 8 12.63 -5.94 7.59
CA GLU A 8 12.14 -5.34 8.84
C GLU A 8 12.16 -3.80 8.79
N SER A 9 13.12 -3.21 8.06
CA SER A 9 13.14 -1.76 7.87
C SER A 9 11.93 -1.24 7.09
N LEU A 10 11.44 -1.96 6.09
CA LEU A 10 10.21 -1.59 5.38
C LEU A 10 8.98 -1.78 6.27
N VAL A 11 8.94 -2.84 7.09
CA VAL A 11 7.88 -3.05 8.08
C VAL A 11 7.80 -1.86 9.03
N GLN A 12 8.93 -1.48 9.63
CA GLN A 12 9.01 -0.39 10.58
C GLN A 12 8.55 0.94 9.94
N LEU A 13 9.01 1.22 8.71
CA LEU A 13 8.58 2.39 7.95
C LEU A 13 7.05 2.43 7.76
N LEU A 14 6.43 1.31 7.45
CA LEU A 14 4.97 1.22 7.27
C LEU A 14 4.23 1.51 8.59
N ILE A 15 4.69 0.91 9.69
CA ILE A 15 4.10 1.11 11.03
C ILE A 15 4.21 2.58 11.44
N GLU A 16 5.38 3.20 11.28
CA GLU A 16 5.61 4.62 11.55
C GLU A 16 4.73 5.53 10.68
N ASN A 17 4.37 5.06 9.48
CA ASN A 17 3.44 5.74 8.57
C ASN A 17 1.96 5.45 8.85
N GLY A 18 1.64 4.81 9.98
CA GLY A 18 0.28 4.55 10.44
C GLY A 18 -0.40 3.36 9.78
N PHE A 19 0.34 2.48 9.11
CA PHE A 19 -0.20 1.21 8.66
C PHE A 19 -0.35 0.27 9.85
N ARG A 20 -1.49 -0.42 9.90
CA ARG A 20 -1.73 -1.49 10.85
C ARG A 20 -1.37 -2.83 10.20
N GLU A 21 -0.62 -3.64 10.93
CA GLU A 21 -0.41 -5.02 10.53
C GLU A 21 -1.69 -5.84 10.70
N VAL A 22 -2.03 -6.58 9.64
CA VAL A 22 -3.21 -7.46 9.54
C VAL A 22 -2.79 -8.88 9.13
N THR A 23 -1.53 -9.25 9.39
CA THR A 23 -0.94 -10.54 9.03
C THR A 23 -1.75 -11.72 9.57
N GLU A 24 -2.31 -11.63 10.78
CA GLU A 24 -3.19 -12.68 11.34
C GLU A 24 -4.37 -13.02 10.42
N GLN A 25 -4.98 -12.01 9.80
CA GLN A 25 -6.16 -12.18 8.95
C GLN A 25 -5.83 -12.85 7.62
N TYR A 26 -4.67 -12.55 7.01
CA TYR A 26 -4.33 -12.99 5.65
C TYR A 26 -3.34 -14.16 5.62
N PHE A 27 -2.45 -14.23 6.62
CA PHE A 27 -1.38 -15.22 6.73
C PHE A 27 -1.26 -15.72 8.17
N PRO A 28 -2.30 -16.40 8.71
CA PRO A 28 -2.33 -16.83 10.11
C PRO A 28 -1.12 -17.69 10.49
N HIS A 29 -0.63 -18.52 9.56
CA HIS A 29 0.58 -19.33 9.78
C HIS A 29 1.84 -18.48 9.98
N SER A 30 1.99 -17.37 9.24
CA SER A 30 3.11 -16.43 9.46
C SER A 30 2.94 -15.69 10.78
N HIS A 31 1.73 -15.21 11.09
CA HIS A 31 1.44 -14.54 12.36
C HIS A 31 1.78 -15.40 13.58
N VAL A 32 1.34 -16.66 13.61
CA VAL A 32 1.63 -17.58 14.73
C VAL A 32 3.13 -17.74 14.95
N ARG A 33 3.91 -17.86 13.87
CA ARG A 33 5.36 -18.04 13.99
C ARG A 33 6.08 -16.76 14.42
N LEU A 34 5.69 -15.61 13.86
CA LEU A 34 6.30 -14.32 14.18
C LEU A 34 5.94 -13.88 15.61
N GLU A 35 4.65 -13.81 15.94
CA GLU A 35 4.18 -13.19 17.18
C GLU A 35 4.08 -14.19 18.34
N LEU A 36 3.56 -15.39 18.11
CA LEU A 36 3.31 -16.35 19.21
C LEU A 36 4.53 -17.22 19.53
N LYS A 37 5.37 -17.51 18.51
CA LYS A 37 6.62 -18.27 18.69
C LYS A 37 7.87 -17.40 18.74
N GLY A 38 7.75 -16.10 18.42
CA GLY A 38 8.88 -15.15 18.46
C GLY A 38 9.97 -15.43 17.42
N GLU A 39 9.63 -16.06 16.29
CA GLU A 39 10.61 -16.30 15.22
C GLU A 39 10.99 -14.98 14.54
N PRO A 40 12.29 -14.74 14.25
CA PRO A 40 12.71 -13.53 13.57
C PRO A 40 12.14 -13.47 12.15
N TYR A 41 11.67 -12.29 11.74
CA TYR A 41 11.16 -12.09 10.40
C TYR A 41 12.29 -12.26 9.36
N HIS A 42 11.98 -13.08 8.35
CA HIS A 42 12.82 -13.30 7.19
C HIS A 42 11.93 -13.48 5.95
N PRO A 43 12.09 -12.65 4.91
CA PRO A 43 11.17 -12.63 3.77
C PRO A 43 11.20 -13.89 2.92
N ALA A 44 12.20 -14.77 3.04
CA ALA A 44 12.12 -16.06 2.35
C ALA A 44 11.08 -17.02 2.97
N TYR A 45 10.66 -16.79 4.21
CA TYR A 45 9.85 -17.75 4.98
C TYR A 45 8.50 -17.21 5.43
N PHE A 46 8.36 -15.88 5.50
CA PHE A 46 7.19 -15.24 6.06
C PHE A 46 6.56 -14.25 5.10
N GLN A 47 5.24 -14.18 5.19
CA GLN A 47 4.43 -13.15 4.55
C GLN A 47 3.90 -12.23 5.63
N ARG A 48 3.82 -10.92 5.34
CA ARG A 48 3.20 -9.93 6.23
C ARG A 48 2.24 -9.06 5.44
N ALA A 49 1.14 -8.64 6.06
CA ALA A 49 0.09 -7.86 5.43
C ALA A 49 -0.19 -6.59 6.22
N PHE A 50 -0.36 -5.46 5.53
CA PHE A 50 -0.51 -4.13 6.12
C PHE A 50 -1.66 -3.40 5.46
N ARG A 51 -2.46 -2.70 6.27
CA ARG A 51 -3.57 -1.87 5.78
C ARG A 51 -3.56 -0.51 6.46
N PHE A 52 -3.94 0.51 5.70
CA PHE A 52 -4.22 1.84 6.23
C PHE A 52 -5.74 2.03 6.41
N SER A 53 -6.17 2.68 7.50
CA SER A 53 -7.56 2.67 7.95
C SER A 53 -8.56 3.35 7.00
N THR A 54 -8.13 4.34 6.24
CA THR A 54 -8.99 5.14 5.34
C THR A 54 -9.25 4.50 3.98
N GLY A 55 -8.50 3.44 3.65
CA GLY A 55 -8.45 2.83 2.33
C GLY A 55 -8.85 1.36 2.31
N THR A 56 -8.98 0.81 1.10
CA THR A 56 -9.21 -0.62 0.89
C THR A 56 -7.97 -1.33 0.36
N ALA A 57 -6.97 -0.58 -0.08
CA ALA A 57 -5.70 -1.13 -0.53
C ALA A 57 -5.02 -1.93 0.61
N LEU A 58 -4.45 -3.06 0.24
CA LEU A 58 -3.70 -3.94 1.13
C LEU A 58 -2.27 -4.03 0.59
N LEU A 59 -1.30 -3.72 1.42
CA LEU A 59 0.11 -3.92 1.10
C LEU A 59 0.56 -5.25 1.68
N ILE A 60 1.15 -6.10 0.86
CA ILE A 60 1.62 -7.42 1.26
C ILE A 60 3.11 -7.52 0.97
N LEU A 61 3.88 -7.86 2.00
CA LEU A 61 5.21 -8.41 1.85
C LEU A 61 5.06 -9.89 1.59
N ASN A 62 4.94 -10.24 0.31
CA ASN A 62 4.72 -11.60 -0.16
C ASN A 62 6.07 -12.26 -0.45
N TYR A 63 6.66 -12.80 0.59
CA TYR A 63 8.02 -13.31 0.57
C TYR A 63 9.02 -12.25 0.05
N LEU A 64 9.74 -12.55 -1.04
CA LEU A 64 10.70 -11.66 -1.70
C LEU A 64 10.04 -10.61 -2.62
N THR A 65 8.72 -10.46 -2.57
CA THR A 65 7.95 -9.48 -3.37
C THR A 65 7.10 -8.58 -2.49
N ILE A 66 6.90 -7.35 -2.95
CA ILE A 66 6.02 -6.33 -2.37
C ILE A 66 4.84 -6.21 -3.33
N ARG A 67 3.63 -6.45 -2.83
CA ARG A 67 2.39 -6.41 -3.61
C ARG A 67 1.44 -5.40 -3.01
N MET A 68 0.91 -4.50 -3.83
CA MET A 68 -0.27 -3.72 -3.45
C MET A 68 -1.49 -4.34 -4.11
N ILE A 69 -2.43 -4.82 -3.30
CA ILE A 69 -3.70 -5.37 -3.74
C ILE A 69 -4.77 -4.31 -3.55
N TYR A 70 -5.58 -4.08 -4.58
CA TYR A 70 -6.79 -3.27 -4.46
C TYR A 70 -8.01 -4.16 -4.68
N LYS A 71 -8.88 -4.25 -3.66
CA LYS A 71 -10.00 -5.19 -3.59
C LYS A 71 -9.53 -6.64 -3.77
N SER A 72 -9.60 -7.18 -4.99
CA SER A 72 -9.35 -8.60 -5.30
C SER A 72 -8.27 -8.81 -6.36
N TYR A 73 -7.56 -7.76 -6.79
CA TYR A 73 -6.52 -7.88 -7.81
C TYR A 73 -5.23 -7.17 -7.39
N VAL A 74 -4.10 -7.69 -7.89
CA VAL A 74 -2.78 -7.09 -7.70
C VAL A 74 -2.72 -5.83 -8.56
N LEU A 75 -2.58 -4.67 -7.92
CA LEU A 75 -2.48 -3.39 -8.59
C LEU A 75 -1.04 -3.11 -9.03
N VAL A 76 -0.07 -3.40 -8.16
CA VAL A 76 1.37 -3.37 -8.47
C VAL A 76 2.10 -4.48 -7.72
N GLU A 77 3.19 -4.97 -8.32
CA GLU A 77 4.12 -5.92 -7.70
C GLU A 77 5.55 -5.53 -8.04
N SER A 78 6.45 -5.59 -7.05
CA SER A 78 7.89 -5.44 -7.28
C SER A 78 8.70 -6.20 -6.25
N ARG A 79 9.95 -6.56 -6.56
CA ARG A 79 10.91 -7.12 -5.58
C ARG A 79 11.61 -6.05 -4.74
N ARG A 80 11.63 -4.83 -5.25
CA ARG A 80 12.30 -3.67 -4.64
C ARG A 80 11.56 -2.39 -5.00
N LEU A 81 11.61 -1.42 -4.11
CA LEU A 81 11.06 -0.09 -4.34
C LEU A 81 12.18 0.94 -4.20
N THR A 82 12.19 1.94 -5.06
CA THR A 82 12.87 3.20 -4.73
C THR A 82 12.12 3.92 -3.61
N GLU A 83 12.74 4.95 -3.06
CA GLU A 83 12.09 5.79 -2.05
C GLU A 83 10.81 6.45 -2.58
N GLU A 84 10.84 6.94 -3.82
CA GLU A 84 9.69 7.57 -4.47
C GLU A 84 8.57 6.57 -4.74
N GLU A 85 8.90 5.32 -5.10
CA GLU A 85 7.92 4.26 -5.30
C GLU A 85 7.26 3.83 -3.98
N ALA A 86 8.04 3.73 -2.90
CA ALA A 86 7.51 3.44 -1.57
C ALA A 86 6.59 4.57 -1.07
N GLN A 87 7.00 5.82 -1.25
CA GLN A 87 6.17 6.99 -0.94
C GLN A 87 4.88 7.01 -1.76
N ALA A 88 4.93 6.69 -3.05
CA ALA A 88 3.75 6.61 -3.91
C ALA A 88 2.76 5.53 -3.44
N ILE A 89 3.23 4.33 -3.11
CA ILE A 89 2.39 3.27 -2.53
C ILE A 89 1.73 3.75 -1.24
N MET A 90 2.50 4.34 -0.33
CA MET A 90 1.98 4.83 0.94
C MET A 90 0.94 5.93 0.74
N ALA A 91 1.20 6.88 -0.15
CA ALA A 91 0.28 7.96 -0.49
C ALA A 91 -1.04 7.42 -1.04
N PHE A 92 -0.99 6.49 -2.00
CA PHE A 92 -2.19 5.86 -2.54
C PHE A 92 -3.01 5.14 -1.47
N CYS A 93 -2.35 4.34 -0.63
CA CYS A 93 -3.00 3.61 0.46
C CYS A 93 -3.69 4.53 1.48
N LYS A 94 -3.18 5.76 1.67
CA LYS A 94 -3.76 6.77 2.56
C LYS A 94 -4.97 7.50 1.96
N LEU A 95 -5.18 7.43 0.64
CA LEU A 95 -6.34 8.05 -0.02
C LEU A 95 -7.65 7.39 0.45
N PRO A 96 -8.76 8.14 0.54
CA PRO A 96 -10.08 7.57 0.77
C PRO A 96 -10.43 6.51 -0.28
N ALA A 97 -11.15 5.47 0.12
CA ALA A 97 -11.55 4.34 -0.74
C ALA A 97 -12.16 4.75 -2.10
N LYS A 98 -12.94 5.84 -2.13
CA LYS A 98 -13.52 6.40 -3.37
C LYS A 98 -12.44 6.90 -4.34
N GLN A 99 -11.45 7.64 -3.84
CA GLN A 99 -10.33 8.15 -4.65
C GLN A 99 -9.43 7.01 -5.12
N GLN A 100 -9.14 6.03 -4.25
CA GLN A 100 -8.41 4.82 -4.65
C GLN A 100 -9.11 4.12 -5.81
N GLY A 101 -10.45 3.97 -5.78
CA GLY A 101 -11.20 3.32 -6.85
C GLY A 101 -11.28 4.08 -8.17
N ILE A 102 -11.07 5.40 -8.15
CA ILE A 102 -10.94 6.22 -9.37
C ILE A 102 -9.56 6.02 -9.98
N LEU A 103 -8.51 6.12 -9.15
CA LEU A 103 -7.12 6.02 -9.59
C LEU A 103 -6.73 4.60 -9.98
N SER A 104 -7.22 3.57 -9.28
CA SER A 104 -6.87 2.16 -9.52
C SER A 104 -7.23 1.66 -10.91
N ARG A 105 -8.12 2.36 -11.63
CA ARG A 105 -8.51 2.05 -13.01
C ARG A 105 -7.44 2.46 -14.04
N LYS A 106 -6.51 3.33 -13.63
CA LYS A 106 -5.47 3.91 -14.48
C LYS A 106 -4.08 3.35 -14.16
N ILE A 107 -3.97 2.47 -13.17
CA ILE A 107 -2.70 2.00 -12.64
C ILE A 107 -2.53 0.54 -13.03
N SER A 108 -1.48 0.25 -13.80
CA SER A 108 -1.07 -1.12 -14.15
C SER A 108 0.33 -1.47 -13.63
N ASN A 109 1.11 -0.47 -13.22
CA ASN A 109 2.49 -0.61 -12.73
C ASN A 109 2.86 0.58 -11.81
N LEU A 110 4.09 0.57 -11.27
CA LEU A 110 4.57 1.61 -10.35
C LEU A 110 4.71 3.00 -11.00
N THR A 111 5.09 3.06 -12.28
CA THR A 111 5.19 4.31 -13.02
C THR A 111 3.81 4.96 -13.22
N ASP A 112 2.80 4.15 -13.54
CA ASP A 112 1.41 4.62 -13.64
C ASP A 112 0.90 5.14 -12.29
N LEU A 113 1.24 4.44 -11.20
CA LEU A 113 0.89 4.84 -9.83
C LEU A 113 1.44 6.23 -9.49
N GLN A 114 2.73 6.44 -9.71
CA GLN A 114 3.38 7.73 -9.48
C GLN A 114 2.74 8.84 -10.33
N SER A 115 2.52 8.56 -11.61
CA SER A 115 1.90 9.52 -12.55
C SER A 115 0.47 9.89 -12.14
N ALA A 116 -0.34 8.90 -11.76
CA ALA A 116 -1.72 9.09 -11.34
C ALA A 116 -1.81 9.93 -10.05
N LEU A 117 -0.88 9.77 -9.12
CA LEU A 117 -0.83 10.55 -7.89
C LEU A 117 -0.38 12.00 -8.14
N GLN A 118 0.62 12.22 -9.00
CA GLN A 118 1.04 13.57 -9.37
C GLN A 118 -0.10 14.36 -10.02
N GLN A 119 -0.84 13.73 -10.94
CA GLN A 119 -2.02 14.33 -11.55
C GLN A 119 -3.14 14.61 -10.54
N HIS A 120 -3.36 13.72 -9.58
CA HIS A 120 -4.38 13.91 -8.53
C HIS A 120 -4.05 15.08 -7.59
N LEU A 121 -2.77 15.26 -7.25
CA LEU A 121 -2.31 16.34 -6.38
C LEU A 121 -2.29 17.72 -7.07
N THR A 122 -2.24 17.75 -8.40
CA THR A 122 -2.17 19.00 -9.19
C THR A 122 -3.53 19.51 -9.66
N MET A 123 -4.59 18.72 -9.51
CA MET A 123 -5.95 19.11 -9.89
C MET A 123 -6.67 19.79 -8.72
N PRO A 124 -7.03 21.08 -8.81
CA PRO A 124 -7.90 21.70 -7.81
C PRO A 124 -9.28 21.02 -7.84
N GLU A 125 -9.89 20.79 -6.67
CA GLU A 125 -11.24 20.24 -6.57
C GLU A 125 -12.20 20.99 -7.52
N PRO A 126 -13.05 20.28 -8.28
CA PRO A 126 -14.10 20.94 -9.03
C PRO A 126 -15.02 21.64 -8.03
N ARG A 127 -14.98 22.98 -8.01
CA ARG A 127 -15.92 23.80 -7.23
C ARG A 127 -17.32 23.35 -7.59
N LEU A 128 -18.01 22.71 -6.64
CA LEU A 128 -19.44 22.40 -6.77
C LEU A 128 -20.15 23.71 -7.11
N ARG A 129 -20.74 23.78 -8.31
CA ARG A 129 -21.57 24.93 -8.68
C ARG A 129 -22.70 25.00 -7.65
N PRO A 130 -22.90 26.12 -6.94
CA PRO A 130 -24.09 26.26 -6.11
C PRO A 130 -25.30 26.10 -7.04
N TYR A 131 -26.13 25.11 -6.75
CA TYR A 131 -27.43 25.00 -7.39
C TYR A 131 -28.20 26.29 -7.03
N LEU A 132 -28.39 27.15 -8.03
CA LEU A 132 -29.33 28.26 -7.93
C LEU A 132 -30.72 27.65 -7.81
N VAL A 133 -31.22 27.55 -6.57
CA VAL A 133 -32.64 27.33 -6.31
C VAL A 133 -33.35 28.58 -6.81
N ARG A 134 -34.19 28.39 -7.84
CA ARG A 134 -35.12 29.41 -8.33
C ARG A 134 -36.34 29.47 -7.44
#